data_AF-A0A5N5T4X5-F1
#
_entry.id   AF-A0A5N5T4X5-F1
#
_cell.length_a   1.000
_cell.length_b   1.000
_cell.length_c   1.000
_cell.angle_alpha   90.00
_cell.angle_beta   90.00
_cell.angle_gamma   90.00
#
_symmetry.space_group_name_H-M   'P 1'
#
loop_
_entity.id
_entity.type
_entity.pdbx_description
1 polymer ?
#
loop_
_entity_poly.entity_id
_entity_poly.type
_entity_poly.pdbx_seq_one_letter_code
_entity_poly.pdbx_strand_id
1 'polypeptide(L)'
;MKYFGKTIQKGNIMIKKLNITFCYINLITLFYKVDGRNISKFPNIVMMIVDDLGIGDIGCYGNHTLKTPNIDKLASEGVVLHHHLSVAAVCAPSRAAILTGRYPAKFGA
;
A
#
# COMPACT_ATOMS: atom_id res chain seq x y z
N MET A 1 30.67 7.43 -59.28
CA MET A 1 29.22 7.16 -59.12
C MET A 1 28.95 5.98 -58.14
N LYS A 2 29.52 5.98 -56.92
CA LYS A 2 29.34 4.89 -55.93
C LYS A 2 28.78 5.35 -54.56
N TYR A 3 28.60 6.66 -54.37
CA TYR A 3 28.19 7.24 -53.07
C TYR A 3 26.66 7.36 -52.90
N PHE A 4 25.89 7.40 -54.00
CA PHE A 4 24.43 7.61 -53.95
C PHE A 4 23.65 6.37 -53.41
N GLY A 5 24.10 5.15 -53.75
CA GLY A 5 23.45 3.91 -53.28
C GLY A 5 23.64 3.62 -51.79
N LYS A 6 24.75 4.07 -51.18
CA LYS A 6 25.00 3.92 -49.73
C LYS A 6 24.05 4.76 -48.88
N THR A 7 23.62 5.92 -49.39
CA THR A 7 22.68 6.81 -48.69
C THR A 7 21.27 6.24 -48.66
N ILE A 8 20.81 5.64 -49.77
CA ILE A 8 19.51 4.96 -49.86
C ILE A 8 19.48 3.69 -48.98
N GLN A 9 20.55 2.89 -48.97
CA GLN A 9 20.66 1.74 -48.06
C GLN A 9 20.68 2.17 -46.57
N LYS A 10 21.37 3.26 -46.22
CA LYS A 10 21.34 3.83 -44.86
C LYS A 10 19.93 4.27 -44.45
N GLY A 11 19.17 4.90 -45.36
CA GLY A 11 17.78 5.29 -45.14
C GLY A 11 16.86 4.10 -44.83
N ASN A 12 16.93 3.02 -45.60
CA ASN A 12 16.14 1.80 -45.34
C ASN A 12 16.51 1.09 -44.04
N ILE A 13 17.79 1.11 -43.64
CA ILE A 13 18.24 0.56 -42.35
C ILE A 13 17.74 1.43 -41.19
N MET A 14 17.73 2.75 -41.35
CA MET A 14 17.22 3.69 -40.34
C MET A 14 15.71 3.57 -40.14
N ILE A 15 14.94 3.42 -41.23
CA ILE A 15 13.48 3.19 -41.18
C ILE A 15 13.16 1.82 -40.54
N LYS A 16 13.93 0.76 -40.87
CA LYS A 16 13.77 -0.55 -40.22
C LYS A 16 14.10 -0.52 -38.72
N LYS A 17 15.15 0.20 -38.31
CA LYS A 17 15.47 0.40 -36.88
C LYS A 17 14.36 1.15 -36.16
N LEU A 18 13.78 2.18 -36.79
CA LEU A 18 12.67 2.95 -36.21
C LEU A 18 11.41 2.09 -35.99
N ASN A 19 11.04 1.26 -36.96
CA ASN A 19 9.90 0.33 -36.83
C ASN A 19 10.13 -0.75 -35.76
N ILE A 20 11.36 -1.25 -35.63
CA ILE A 20 11.72 -2.24 -34.59
C ILE A 20 11.65 -1.61 -33.20
N THR A 21 12.18 -0.41 -33.01
CA THR A 21 12.09 0.30 -31.73
C THR A 21 10.64 0.59 -31.35
N PHE A 22 9.81 1.02 -32.31
CA PHE A 22 8.38 1.24 -32.09
C PHE A 22 7.65 -0.06 -31.69
N CYS A 23 8.04 -1.19 -32.28
CA CYS A 23 7.51 -2.52 -31.92
C CYS A 23 7.90 -2.92 -30.49
N TYR A 24 9.14 -2.69 -30.06
CA TYR A 24 9.57 -2.94 -28.68
C TYR A 24 8.82 -2.07 -27.66
N ILE A 25 8.56 -0.79 -27.97
CA ILE A 25 7.81 0.11 -27.10
C ILE A 25 6.35 -0.37 -26.94
N ASN A 26 5.70 -0.75 -28.04
CA ASN A 26 4.33 -1.30 -28.00
C ASN A 26 4.25 -2.67 -27.31
N LEU A 27 5.30 -3.48 -27.44
CA LEU A 27 5.39 -4.75 -26.72
C LEU A 27 5.50 -4.53 -25.21
N ILE A 28 6.32 -3.56 -24.79
CA ILE A 28 6.50 -3.18 -23.38
C ILE A 28 5.20 -2.65 -22.76
N THR A 29 4.45 -1.79 -23.45
CA THR A 29 3.14 -1.30 -22.95
C THR A 29 2.08 -2.40 -22.88
N LEU A 30 2.16 -3.44 -23.71
CA LEU A 30 1.26 -4.61 -23.64
C LEU A 30 1.51 -5.50 -22.41
N PHE A 31 2.75 -5.52 -21.90
CA PHE A 31 3.13 -6.28 -20.70
C PHE A 31 2.81 -5.55 -19.39
N TYR A 32 2.62 -4.23 -19.40
CA TYR A 32 2.09 -3.51 -18.24
C TYR A 32 0.59 -3.83 -18.09
N LYS A 33 0.31 -4.97 -17.47
CA LYS A 33 -1.01 -5.30 -16.94
C LYS A 33 -1.37 -4.22 -15.91
N VAL A 34 -2.27 -3.31 -16.28
CA VAL A 34 -3.02 -2.52 -15.31
C VAL A 34 -3.88 -3.53 -14.56
N ASP A 35 -3.49 -3.84 -13.33
CA ASP A 35 -4.25 -4.71 -12.43
C ASP A 35 -5.52 -3.96 -12.02
N GLY A 36 -6.55 -4.06 -12.87
CA GLY A 36 -7.86 -3.46 -12.70
C GLY A 36 -8.64 -4.17 -11.59
N ARG A 37 -8.12 -4.15 -10.37
CA ARG A 37 -8.87 -4.63 -9.22
C ARG A 37 -10.12 -3.78 -9.12
N ASN A 38 -11.28 -4.41 -9.28
CA ASN A 38 -12.57 -3.79 -9.03
C ASN A 38 -12.69 -3.59 -7.52
N ILE A 39 -12.04 -2.54 -7.02
CA ILE A 39 -12.14 -2.14 -5.63
C ILE A 39 -13.60 -1.76 -5.44
N SER A 40 -14.32 -2.57 -4.64
CA SER A 40 -15.64 -2.17 -4.17
C SER A 40 -15.54 -0.73 -3.69
N LYS A 41 -16.38 0.17 -4.22
CA LYS A 41 -16.41 1.57 -3.78
C LYS A 41 -16.62 1.69 -2.26
N PHE A 42 -17.13 0.63 -1.64
CA PHE A 42 -17.35 0.50 -0.21
C PHE A 42 -16.62 -0.76 0.28
N PRO A 43 -15.37 -0.65 0.75
CA PRO A 43 -14.71 -1.77 1.41
C PRO A 43 -15.43 -2.07 2.73
N ASN A 44 -15.39 -3.34 3.16
CA ASN A 44 -15.85 -3.71 4.50
C ASN A 44 -14.82 -3.22 5.52
N ILE A 45 -15.28 -2.52 6.55
CA ILE A 45 -14.42 -2.00 7.62
C ILE A 45 -14.67 -2.85 8.88
N VAL A 46 -13.63 -3.50 9.37
CA VAL A 46 -13.66 -4.25 10.63
C VAL A 46 -12.76 -3.52 11.63
N MET A 47 -13.36 -3.03 12.72
CA MET A 47 -12.65 -2.37 13.81
C MET A 47 -12.54 -3.32 15.00
N MET A 48 -11.32 -3.74 15.33
CA MET A 48 -11.03 -4.58 16.49
C MET A 48 -10.39 -3.73 17.58
N ILE A 49 -11.03 -3.68 18.75
CA ILE A 49 -10.55 -2.96 19.93
C ILE A 49 -10.36 -3.98 21.04
N VAL A 50 -9.24 -3.91 21.75
CA VAL A 50 -8.91 -4.80 22.87
C VAL A 50 -8.76 -3.93 24.12
N ASP A 51 -9.47 -4.26 25.19
CA ASP A 51 -9.36 -3.57 26.47
C ASP A 51 -8.05 -3.97 27.17
N ASP A 52 -7.38 -2.98 27.79
CA ASP A 52 -6.20 -3.12 28.65
C ASP A 52 -4.97 -3.85 28.04
N LEU A 53 -4.86 -3.91 26.72
CA LEU A 53 -3.70 -4.47 26.03
C LEU A 53 -2.53 -3.48 26.05
N GLY A 54 -1.40 -3.89 26.63
CA GLY A 54 -0.17 -3.11 26.64
C GLY A 54 0.55 -3.14 25.29
N ILE A 55 1.21 -2.03 24.93
CA ILE A 55 2.03 -1.96 23.70
C ILE A 55 3.15 -3.00 23.69
N GLY A 56 3.68 -3.36 24.87
CA GLY A 56 4.75 -4.35 25.02
C GLY A 56 4.28 -5.81 24.96
N ASP A 57 2.98 -6.09 24.82
CA ASP A 57 2.44 -7.46 24.88
C ASP A 57 2.45 -8.17 23.51
N ILE A 58 2.51 -7.42 22.42
CA ILE A 58 2.37 -7.93 21.07
C ILE A 58 3.74 -8.15 20.40
N GLY A 59 3.87 -9.25 19.67
CA GLY A 59 5.10 -9.66 19.00
C GLY A 59 5.66 -8.60 18.05
N CYS A 60 4.80 -8.00 17.23
CA CYS A 60 5.20 -6.94 16.29
C CYS A 60 5.71 -5.64 16.94
N TYR A 61 5.53 -5.47 18.26
CA TYR A 61 6.09 -4.37 19.05
C TYR A 61 7.35 -4.78 19.86
N GLY A 62 7.82 -6.02 19.71
CA GLY A 62 9.06 -6.52 20.32
C GLY A 62 8.88 -7.54 21.44
N ASN A 63 7.66 -8.04 21.69
CA ASN A 63 7.47 -9.13 22.65
C ASN A 63 7.95 -10.47 22.05
N HIS A 64 8.78 -11.21 22.79
CA HIS A 64 9.27 -12.53 22.38
C HIS A 64 8.75 -13.67 23.27
N THR A 65 8.03 -13.34 24.34
CA THR A 65 7.49 -14.30 25.31
C THR A 65 6.06 -14.70 24.94
N LEU A 66 5.21 -13.71 24.64
CA LEU A 66 3.84 -13.91 24.22
C LEU A 66 3.77 -14.15 22.71
N LYS A 67 2.98 -15.13 22.28
CA LYS A 67 2.84 -15.50 20.87
C LYS A 67 1.56 -14.91 20.31
N THR A 68 1.69 -13.99 19.35
CA THR A 68 0.57 -13.30 18.71
C THR A 68 0.55 -13.48 17.18
N PRO A 69 0.66 -14.72 16.66
CA PRO A 69 0.98 -14.97 15.25
C PRO A 69 -0.04 -14.39 14.26
N ASN A 70 -1.32 -14.31 14.64
CA ASN A 70 -2.36 -13.71 13.78
C ASN A 70 -2.23 -12.18 13.69
N ILE A 71 -1.87 -11.52 14.80
CA ILE A 71 -1.66 -10.08 14.85
C ILE A 71 -0.35 -9.72 14.14
N ASP A 72 0.70 -10.53 14.35
CA ASP A 72 1.99 -10.34 13.69
C ASP A 72 1.87 -10.51 12.17
N LYS A 73 1.06 -11.48 11.70
CA LYS A 73 0.74 -11.63 10.28
C LYS A 73 -0.01 -10.40 9.75
N LEU A 74 -1.02 -9.91 10.46
CA LEU A 74 -1.76 -8.70 10.07
C LEU A 74 -0.83 -7.48 9.98
N ALA A 75 0.11 -7.34 10.92
CA ALA A 75 1.12 -6.29 10.91
C ALA A 75 2.05 -6.39 9.69
N SER A 76 2.44 -7.61 9.27
CA SER A 76 3.30 -7.83 8.10
C SER A 76 2.63 -7.53 6.76
N GLU A 77 1.30 -7.64 6.68
CA GLU A 77 0.50 -7.38 5.48
C GLU A 77 -0.04 -5.95 5.44
N GLY A 78 0.20 -5.15 6.48
CA GLY A 78 -0.41 -3.84 6.68
C GLY A 78 0.56 -2.78 7.18
N VAL A 79 0.04 -1.88 8.03
CA VAL A 79 0.80 -0.76 8.63
C VAL A 79 0.77 -0.89 10.15
N VAL A 80 1.92 -0.72 10.78
CA VAL A 80 2.08 -0.70 12.25
C VAL A 80 2.21 0.73 12.74
N LEU A 81 1.44 1.09 13.77
CA LEU A 81 1.44 2.43 14.35
C LEU A 81 2.24 2.44 15.66
N HIS A 82 3.53 2.78 15.59
CA HIS A 82 4.40 2.87 16.79
C HIS A 82 4.00 3.97 17.79
N HIS A 83 3.22 4.95 17.35
CA HIS A 83 2.76 6.08 18.16
C HIS A 83 1.23 6.25 18.09
N HIS A 84 0.48 5.18 18.38
CA HIS A 84 -0.97 5.24 18.54
C HIS A 84 -1.32 5.67 19.98
N LEU A 85 -1.86 6.89 20.14
CA LEU A 85 -2.13 7.47 21.46
C LEU A 85 -3.62 7.36 21.80
N SER A 86 -3.92 6.77 22.96
CA SER A 86 -5.27 6.84 23.53
C SER A 86 -5.55 8.24 24.07
N VAL A 87 -6.73 8.79 23.75
CA VAL A 87 -7.13 10.13 24.20
C VAL A 87 -7.44 10.16 25.70
N ALA A 88 -7.71 9.01 26.30
CA ALA A 88 -7.94 8.85 27.73
C ALA A 88 -7.32 7.56 28.27
N ALA A 89 -6.91 7.57 29.53
CA ALA A 89 -6.33 6.41 30.22
C ALA A 89 -7.39 5.50 30.89
N VAL A 90 -8.65 5.63 30.50
CA VAL A 90 -9.80 4.89 31.06
C VAL A 90 -10.73 4.44 29.94
N CYS A 91 -11.38 3.28 30.12
CA CYS A 91 -12.03 2.55 29.05
C CYS A 91 -13.21 3.31 28.42
N ALA A 92 -14.11 3.87 29.24
CA ALA A 92 -15.32 4.53 28.75
C ALA A 92 -15.04 5.76 27.85
N PRO A 93 -14.26 6.77 28.28
CA PRO A 93 -13.97 7.92 27.43
C PRO A 93 -13.04 7.58 26.25
N SER A 94 -12.15 6.58 26.38
CA SER A 94 -11.33 6.12 25.24
C SER A 94 -12.19 5.52 24.12
N ARG A 95 -13.10 4.58 24.46
CA ARG A 95 -14.03 4.00 23.48
C ARG A 95 -15.00 5.03 22.91
N ALA A 96 -15.52 5.93 23.74
CA ALA A 96 -16.38 7.01 23.27
C ALA A 96 -15.66 7.94 22.29
N ALA A 97 -14.36 8.23 22.51
CA ALA A 97 -13.57 9.02 21.57
C ALA A 97 -13.40 8.31 20.21
N ILE A 98 -13.19 6.99 20.20
CA ILE A 98 -13.12 6.18 18.97
C ILE A 98 -14.46 6.21 18.20
N LEU A 99 -15.58 6.04 18.89
CA LEU A 99 -16.91 5.99 18.26
C LEU A 99 -17.40 7.35 17.76
N THR A 100 -17.01 8.44 18.43
CA THR A 100 -17.51 9.79 18.12
C THR A 100 -16.52 10.64 17.34
N GLY A 101 -15.24 10.25 17.30
CA GLY A 101 -14.16 11.07 16.74
C GLY A 101 -13.93 12.39 17.50
N ARG A 102 -14.31 12.45 18.79
CA ARG A 102 -14.23 13.65 19.62
C ARG A 102 -13.36 13.44 20.85
N TYR A 103 -12.83 14.53 21.40
CA TYR A 103 -12.17 14.51 22.70
C TYR A 103 -13.19 14.33 23.84
N PRO A 104 -12.85 13.63 24.93
CA PRO A 104 -13.73 13.41 26.10
C PRO A 104 -14.39 14.68 26.65
N ALA A 105 -13.62 15.79 26.66
CA ALA A 105 -14.10 17.11 27.07
C ALA A 105 -15.32 17.63 26.26
N LYS A 106 -15.62 17.06 25.08
CA LYS A 106 -16.76 17.45 24.23
C LYS A 106 -18.03 16.64 24.49
N PHE A 107 -17.98 15.60 25.32
CA PHE A 107 -19.13 14.74 25.62
C PHE A 107 -19.28 14.38 27.11
N GLY A 108 -18.43 14.92 27.99
CA GLY A 108 -18.64 14.87 29.44
C GLY A 108 -18.29 13.54 30.10
N ALA A 109 -17.43 12.74 29.47
CA ALA A 109 -16.89 11.51 30.02
C ALA A 109 -15.41 11.65 30.43
#